data_AF-K0SYU1-F1
#
_entry.id   AF-K0SYU1-F1
#
_cell.length_a   1.000
_cell.length_b   1.000
_cell.length_c   1.000
_cell.angle_alpha   90.00
_cell.angle_beta   90.00
_cell.angle_gamma   90.00
#
_symmetry.space_group_name_H-M   'P 1'
#
loop_
_entity.id
_entity.type
_entity.pdbx_description
1 polymer ?
#
loop_
_entity_poly.entity_id
_entity_poly.type
_entity_poly.pdbx_seq_one_letter_code
_entity_poly.pdbx_strand_id
1 'polypeptide(L)'
;VIGEAAFEYCSALRSVTIPSTVTKLGVCAFCDCGNLFEAIFLNGKRLLNQGFFACGIWQEDQGLLNQEALDEMLFYEGRKFAFHGCPLNMVKISISWAVSERMTRLPRECMLSVEERIRSLRHLELLQDGNVLACFPVWDCVPGVDDSDDEIDIEGETYEVQDTNFETARSLYQVLQLIAFHELKESSILIELAFWKSIIDRGGDHACRVAIPGPAKSLLMEYCGFAGFLRPAF
;
A
#
# COMPACT_ATOMS: atom_id res chain seq x y z
N VAL A 1 -1.98 1.97 21.79
CA VAL A 1 -3.45 1.82 21.68
C VAL A 1 -4.06 3.19 21.89
N ILE A 2 -5.04 3.59 21.06
CA ILE A 2 -5.91 4.75 21.33
C ILE A 2 -7.14 4.22 22.07
N GLY A 3 -7.54 4.88 23.16
CA GLY A 3 -8.63 4.42 24.03
C GLY A 3 -10.01 4.49 23.37
N GLU A 4 -10.98 3.85 24.00
CA GLU A 4 -12.40 3.99 23.68
C GLU A 4 -12.83 5.46 23.80
N ALA A 5 -13.62 5.93 22.83
CA ALA A 5 -14.18 7.29 22.77
C ALA A 5 -13.16 8.45 22.96
N ALA A 6 -11.86 8.21 22.70
CA ALA A 6 -10.79 9.15 23.07
C ALA A 6 -10.91 10.53 22.42
N PHE A 7 -11.50 10.60 21.22
CA PHE A 7 -11.72 11.81 20.43
C PHE A 7 -13.18 11.94 19.99
N GLU A 8 -14.11 11.37 20.74
CA GLU A 8 -15.55 11.46 20.44
C GLU A 8 -16.00 12.93 20.34
N TYR A 9 -16.88 13.24 19.38
CA TYR A 9 -17.43 14.58 19.12
C TYR A 9 -16.40 15.68 18.83
N CYS A 10 -15.18 15.33 18.42
CA CYS A 10 -14.16 16.30 18.04
C CYS A 10 -14.46 16.95 16.67
N SER A 11 -15.46 17.83 16.64
CA SER A 11 -15.94 18.52 15.44
C SER A 11 -14.92 19.45 14.78
N ALA A 12 -13.85 19.85 15.47
CA ALA A 12 -12.78 20.64 14.85
C ALA A 12 -11.76 19.79 14.09
N LEU A 13 -11.73 18.47 14.32
CA LEU A 13 -10.73 17.58 13.76
C LEU A 13 -11.04 17.33 12.28
N ARG A 14 -10.09 17.66 11.40
CA ARG A 14 -10.22 17.52 9.95
C ARG A 14 -9.43 16.36 9.37
N SER A 15 -8.24 16.15 9.91
CA SER A 15 -7.31 15.09 9.54
C SER A 15 -6.66 14.54 10.80
N VAL A 16 -6.44 13.23 10.85
CA VAL A 16 -5.74 12.57 11.96
C VAL A 16 -4.53 11.81 11.45
N THR A 17 -3.38 12.00 12.10
CA THR A 17 -2.19 11.19 11.83
C THR A 17 -1.99 10.16 12.94
N ILE A 18 -2.15 8.89 12.61
CA ILE A 18 -1.98 7.75 13.50
C ILE A 18 -0.53 7.26 13.40
N PRO A 19 0.27 7.41 14.47
CA PRO A 19 1.68 7.06 14.44
C PRO A 19 1.90 5.54 14.39
N SER A 20 3.09 5.12 13.97
CA SER A 20 3.43 3.71 13.78
C SER A 20 3.39 2.87 15.07
N THR A 21 3.47 3.53 16.23
CA THR A 21 3.37 2.92 17.56
C THR A 21 1.93 2.55 17.96
N VAL A 22 0.92 3.06 17.24
CA VAL A 22 -0.48 2.72 17.50
C VAL A 22 -0.83 1.42 16.79
N THR A 23 -1.15 0.41 17.61
CA THR A 23 -1.47 -0.94 17.16
C THR A 23 -2.97 -1.22 17.08
N LYS A 24 -3.79 -0.47 17.83
CA LYS A 24 -5.24 -0.63 17.90
C LYS A 24 -5.93 0.71 18.19
N LEU A 25 -7.09 0.92 17.59
CA LEU A 25 -8.04 1.97 17.92
C LEU A 25 -9.14 1.38 18.81
N GLY A 26 -9.54 2.11 19.85
CA GLY A 26 -10.62 1.72 20.73
C GLY A 26 -11.98 1.87 20.05
N VAL A 27 -13.00 1.26 20.66
CA VAL A 27 -14.40 1.41 20.23
C VAL A 27 -14.75 2.90 20.16
N CYS A 28 -15.35 3.33 19.04
CA CYS A 28 -15.79 4.71 18.85
C CYS A 28 -14.70 5.77 19.09
N ALA A 29 -13.41 5.44 18.92
CA ALA A 29 -12.30 6.32 19.27
C ALA A 29 -12.38 7.72 18.63
N PHE A 30 -13.01 7.85 17.45
CA PHE A 30 -13.25 9.08 16.73
C PHE A 30 -14.74 9.30 16.42
N CYS A 31 -15.66 8.70 17.17
CA CYS A 31 -17.09 8.75 16.84
C CYS A 31 -17.61 10.19 16.75
N ASP A 32 -18.48 10.45 15.76
CA ASP A 32 -19.11 11.74 15.50
C ASP A 32 -18.13 12.92 15.33
N CYS A 33 -16.92 12.65 14.82
CA CYS A 33 -16.05 13.71 14.33
C CYS A 33 -16.54 14.22 12.97
N GLY A 34 -17.60 15.04 12.98
CA GLY A 34 -18.34 15.46 11.77
C GLY A 34 -17.57 16.28 10.73
N ASN A 35 -16.30 16.65 10.98
CA ASN A 35 -15.43 17.30 9.99
C ASN A 35 -14.19 16.44 9.63
N LEU A 36 -14.07 15.23 10.18
CA LEU A 36 -12.93 14.35 9.95
C LEU A 36 -13.10 13.61 8.63
N PHE A 37 -12.39 14.07 7.60
CA PHE A 37 -12.49 13.51 6.26
C PHE A 37 -11.26 12.67 5.87
N GLU A 38 -10.14 12.84 6.57
CA GLU A 38 -8.86 12.20 6.24
C GLU A 38 -8.22 11.50 7.45
N ALA A 39 -7.75 10.28 7.24
CA ALA A 39 -6.96 9.53 8.22
C ALA A 39 -5.63 9.07 7.60
N ILE A 40 -4.51 9.38 8.27
CA ILE A 40 -3.15 9.06 7.82
C ILE A 40 -2.54 8.02 8.76
N PHE A 41 -2.20 6.85 8.23
CA PHE A 41 -1.61 5.73 8.97
C PHE A 41 -0.11 5.60 8.68
N LEU A 42 0.73 5.72 9.71
CA LEU A 42 2.18 5.59 9.58
C LEU A 42 2.69 4.14 9.75
N ASN A 43 1.82 3.20 10.09
CA ASN A 43 2.14 1.77 10.27
C ASN A 43 1.96 0.94 8.98
N GLY A 44 2.30 1.50 7.81
CA GLY A 44 2.09 0.84 6.51
C GLY A 44 2.76 -0.52 6.36
N LYS A 45 3.84 -0.82 7.11
CA LYS A 45 4.43 -2.17 7.14
C LYS A 45 3.44 -3.25 7.60
N ARG A 46 2.50 -2.91 8.48
CA ARG A 46 1.51 -3.87 8.99
C ARG A 46 0.26 -3.92 8.13
N LEU A 47 -0.19 -2.75 7.67
CA LEU A 47 -1.46 -2.60 6.93
C LEU A 47 -1.38 -3.00 5.46
N LEU A 48 -0.17 -3.16 4.92
CA LEU A 48 0.03 -3.50 3.52
C LEU A 48 0.53 -4.93 3.38
N ASN A 49 0.12 -5.59 2.30
CA ASN A 49 0.48 -6.97 2.00
C ASN A 49 2.00 -7.07 1.77
N GLN A 50 2.71 -7.74 2.67
CA GLN A 50 4.15 -7.95 2.54
C GLN A 50 4.51 -8.84 1.35
N GLY A 51 3.61 -9.75 0.93
CA GLY A 51 3.75 -10.54 -0.28
C GLY A 51 3.86 -9.69 -1.53
N PHE A 52 3.15 -8.56 -1.59
CA PHE A 52 3.29 -7.56 -2.65
C PHE A 52 4.71 -6.99 -2.70
N PHE A 53 5.33 -6.67 -1.55
CA PHE A 53 6.68 -6.11 -1.54
C PHE A 53 7.80 -7.17 -1.66
N ALA A 54 7.54 -8.40 -1.25
CA ALA A 54 8.51 -9.50 -1.26
C ALA A 54 8.55 -10.28 -2.59
N CYS A 55 7.37 -10.56 -3.16
CA CYS A 55 7.20 -11.40 -4.35
C CYS A 55 6.68 -10.63 -5.56
N GLY A 56 6.13 -9.43 -5.36
CA GLY A 56 6.04 -8.36 -6.34
C GLY A 56 5.28 -8.56 -7.64
N ILE A 57 4.93 -9.76 -8.11
CA ILE A 57 4.74 -9.91 -9.57
C ILE A 57 3.76 -11.01 -10.00
N TRP A 58 3.52 -12.05 -9.20
CA TRP A 58 2.76 -13.23 -9.69
C TRP A 58 1.25 -13.19 -9.44
N GLN A 59 0.77 -12.16 -8.76
CA GLN A 59 -0.63 -12.03 -8.38
C GLN A 59 -1.04 -10.58 -8.54
N GLU A 60 -1.30 -10.17 -9.79
CA GLU A 60 -2.05 -8.94 -10.05
C GLU A 60 -3.38 -8.95 -9.28
N ASP A 61 -3.89 -10.15 -8.97
CA ASP A 61 -5.12 -10.42 -8.22
C ASP A 61 -5.02 -10.23 -6.69
N GLN A 62 -3.83 -9.98 -6.11
CA GLN A 62 -3.70 -9.69 -4.68
C GLN A 62 -3.61 -8.18 -4.43
N GLY A 63 -4.60 -7.65 -3.71
CA GLY A 63 -4.64 -6.25 -3.32
C GLY A 63 -3.43 -5.80 -2.48
N LEU A 64 -3.11 -4.51 -2.56
CA LEU A 64 -2.03 -3.87 -1.81
C LEU A 64 -2.31 -3.82 -0.30
N LEU A 65 -3.59 -3.67 0.08
CA LEU A 65 -4.02 -3.66 1.48
C LEU A 65 -4.08 -5.08 2.04
N ASN A 66 -3.61 -5.22 3.27
CA ASN A 66 -3.90 -6.40 4.08
C ASN A 66 -5.24 -6.15 4.80
N GLN A 67 -6.33 -6.68 4.23
CA GLN A 67 -7.68 -6.45 4.75
C GLN A 67 -7.81 -6.93 6.20
N GLU A 68 -7.25 -8.08 6.55
CA GLU A 68 -7.28 -8.60 7.91
C GLU A 68 -6.61 -7.63 8.89
N ALA A 69 -5.41 -7.13 8.55
CA ALA A 69 -4.67 -6.21 9.42
C ALA A 69 -5.32 -4.82 9.52
N LEU A 70 -5.99 -4.39 8.44
CA LEU A 70 -6.77 -3.16 8.43
C LEU A 70 -8.02 -3.30 9.30
N ASP A 71 -8.75 -4.41 9.15
CA ASP A 71 -9.94 -4.69 9.90
C ASP A 71 -9.63 -4.80 11.40
N GLU A 72 -8.54 -5.50 11.77
CA GLU A 72 -8.07 -5.57 13.17
C GLU A 72 -7.70 -4.20 13.77
N MET A 73 -7.36 -3.22 12.93
CA MET A 73 -7.00 -1.89 13.38
C MET A 73 -8.22 -0.97 13.52
N LEU A 74 -9.19 -1.12 12.63
CA LEU A 74 -10.35 -0.24 12.50
C LEU A 74 -11.60 -0.74 13.25
N PHE A 75 -11.74 -2.06 13.41
CA PHE A 75 -12.89 -2.69 14.04
C PHE A 75 -12.53 -3.37 15.36
N TYR A 76 -13.50 -3.39 16.27
CA TYR A 76 -13.43 -4.15 17.52
C TYR A 76 -14.36 -5.38 17.46
N GLU A 77 -14.31 -6.23 18.51
CA GLU A 77 -15.29 -7.31 18.70
C GLU A 77 -16.73 -6.78 18.52
N GLY A 78 -17.49 -7.42 17.64
CA GLY A 78 -18.82 -6.96 17.23
C GLY A 78 -18.85 -5.98 16.06
N ARG A 79 -17.75 -5.84 15.28
CA ARG A 79 -17.63 -4.97 14.09
C ARG A 79 -17.93 -3.49 14.33
N LYS A 80 -17.75 -3.02 15.56
CA LYS A 80 -17.88 -1.58 15.87
C LYS A 80 -16.70 -0.83 15.28
N PHE A 81 -16.99 0.16 14.45
CA PHE A 81 -16.00 0.94 13.70
C PHE A 81 -15.45 2.12 14.52
N ALA A 82 -14.15 2.36 14.45
CA ALA A 82 -13.49 3.43 15.21
C ALA A 82 -13.89 4.85 14.76
N PHE A 83 -14.37 5.02 13.52
CA PHE A 83 -14.70 6.32 12.90
C PHE A 83 -16.19 6.43 12.54
N HIS A 84 -17.07 5.79 13.31
CA HIS A 84 -18.52 5.91 13.11
C HIS A 84 -18.96 7.38 13.14
N GLY A 85 -19.85 7.78 12.22
CA GLY A 85 -20.33 9.17 12.11
C GLY A 85 -19.28 10.17 11.59
N CYS A 86 -18.13 9.71 11.07
CA CYS A 86 -17.13 10.55 10.43
C CYS A 86 -17.31 10.54 8.90
N PRO A 87 -17.29 11.70 8.22
CA PRO A 87 -17.36 11.76 6.76
C PRO A 87 -16.00 11.44 6.11
N LEU A 88 -15.43 10.27 6.40
CA LEU A 88 -14.15 9.82 5.86
C LEU A 88 -14.25 9.55 4.37
N ASN A 89 -13.50 10.30 3.57
CA ASN A 89 -13.42 10.09 2.13
C ASN A 89 -12.04 9.59 1.68
N MET A 90 -11.02 9.65 2.55
CA MET A 90 -9.65 9.34 2.20
C MET A 90 -8.89 8.71 3.38
N VAL A 91 -8.37 7.51 3.16
CA VAL A 91 -7.40 6.86 4.03
C VAL A 91 -6.04 6.89 3.34
N LYS A 92 -5.04 7.46 4.00
CA LYS A 92 -3.67 7.50 3.49
C LYS A 92 -2.78 6.58 4.32
N ILE A 93 -1.95 5.76 3.68
CA ILE A 93 -1.03 4.85 4.36
C ILE A 93 0.40 5.15 3.92
N SER A 94 1.31 5.30 4.88
CA SER A 94 2.73 5.56 4.58
C SER A 94 3.41 4.34 3.98
N ILE A 95 3.96 4.52 2.78
CA ILE A 95 4.78 3.55 2.04
C ILE A 95 6.26 3.97 1.99
N SER A 96 6.64 4.98 2.77
CA SER A 96 7.99 5.54 2.82
C SER A 96 9.07 4.48 3.12
N TRP A 97 8.73 3.45 3.90
CA TRP A 97 9.63 2.34 4.19
C TRP A 97 9.99 1.50 2.95
N ALA A 98 9.12 1.44 1.95
CA ALA A 98 9.35 0.68 0.72
C ALA A 98 9.95 1.56 -0.39
N VAL A 99 9.60 2.85 -0.39
CA VAL A 99 9.98 3.80 -1.45
C VAL A 99 11.12 4.70 -1.00
N SER A 100 10.90 5.54 0.00
CA SER A 100 11.88 6.53 0.47
C SER A 100 13.18 5.87 0.93
N GLU A 101 13.11 4.73 1.65
CA GLU A 101 14.32 4.00 2.06
C GLU A 101 15.19 3.59 0.86
N ARG A 102 14.58 3.15 -0.25
CA ARG A 102 15.30 2.80 -1.48
C ARG A 102 15.80 4.03 -2.23
N MET A 103 15.00 5.10 -2.25
CA MET A 103 15.41 6.37 -2.87
C MET A 103 16.66 6.96 -2.21
N THR A 104 16.83 6.83 -0.88
CA THR A 104 18.07 7.32 -0.22
C THR A 104 19.36 6.63 -0.67
N ARG A 105 19.25 5.45 -1.31
CA ARG A 105 20.38 4.68 -1.83
C ARG A 105 20.75 5.06 -3.26
N LEU A 106 19.90 5.83 -3.93
CA LEU A 106 20.06 6.20 -5.34
C LEU A 106 20.79 7.56 -5.48
N PRO A 107 21.49 7.77 -6.62
CA PRO A 107 21.99 9.10 -6.98
C PRO A 107 20.86 10.12 -7.11
N ARG A 108 21.17 11.39 -6.82
CA ARG A 108 20.17 12.48 -6.79
C ARG A 108 19.36 12.62 -8.08
N GLU A 109 19.99 12.42 -9.25
CA GLU A 109 19.31 12.49 -10.54
C GLU A 109 18.23 11.40 -10.70
N CYS A 110 18.52 10.18 -10.21
CA CYS A 110 17.57 9.07 -10.22
C CYS A 110 16.43 9.31 -9.21
N MET A 111 16.75 9.86 -8.03
CA MET A 111 15.73 10.26 -7.05
C MET A 111 14.72 11.24 -7.66
N LEU A 112 15.19 12.29 -8.34
CA LEU A 112 14.32 13.28 -8.98
C LEU A 112 13.38 12.65 -10.01
N SER A 113 13.89 11.71 -10.82
CA SER A 113 13.06 10.97 -11.78
C SER A 113 11.97 10.14 -11.10
N VAL A 114 12.30 9.48 -9.99
CA VAL A 114 11.34 8.71 -9.19
C VAL A 114 10.31 9.63 -8.54
N GLU A 115 10.72 10.77 -7.97
CA GLU A 115 9.78 11.74 -7.39
C GLU A 115 8.83 12.33 -8.44
N GLU A 116 9.33 12.68 -9.62
CA GLU A 116 8.52 13.14 -10.74
C GLU A 116 7.49 12.07 -11.16
N ARG A 117 7.91 10.80 -11.21
CA ARG A 117 7.01 9.69 -11.48
C ARG A 117 5.94 9.54 -10.40
N ILE A 118 6.29 9.63 -9.12
CA ILE A 118 5.31 9.59 -8.02
C ILE A 118 4.28 10.72 -8.18
N ARG A 119 4.73 11.95 -8.46
CA ARG A 119 3.84 13.11 -8.66
C ARG A 119 2.93 12.98 -9.89
N SER A 120 3.34 12.19 -10.89
CA SER A 120 2.53 11.95 -12.11
C SER A 120 1.45 10.89 -11.94
N LEU A 121 1.57 10.04 -10.92
CA LEU A 121 0.68 8.90 -10.72
C LEU A 121 -0.49 9.26 -9.80
N ARG A 122 -1.63 8.61 -10.04
CA ARG A 122 -2.80 8.75 -9.17
C ARG A 122 -2.62 7.92 -7.91
N HIS A 123 -3.28 8.34 -6.84
CA HIS A 123 -3.35 7.62 -5.57
C HIS A 123 -2.01 7.48 -4.83
N LEU A 124 -1.00 8.25 -5.23
CA LEU A 124 0.25 8.41 -4.50
C LEU A 124 0.47 9.89 -4.22
N GLU A 125 0.98 10.20 -3.04
CA GLU A 125 1.31 11.56 -2.63
C GLU A 125 2.74 11.59 -2.07
N LEU A 126 3.54 12.53 -2.58
CA LEU A 126 4.90 12.80 -2.08
C LEU A 126 4.86 14.08 -1.24
N LEU A 127 5.11 13.93 0.05
CA LEU A 127 5.21 15.03 1.00
C LEU A 127 6.56 15.75 0.88
N GLN A 128 6.61 16.98 1.38
CA GLN A 128 7.81 17.83 1.31
C GLN A 128 9.00 17.27 2.11
N ASP A 129 8.73 16.44 3.12
CA ASP A 129 9.72 15.77 3.95
C ASP A 129 10.26 14.48 3.31
N GLY A 130 9.81 14.14 2.09
CA GLY A 130 10.21 12.93 1.37
C GLY A 130 9.40 11.68 1.76
N ASN A 131 8.40 11.80 2.63
CA ASN A 131 7.48 10.71 2.91
C ASN A 131 6.53 10.49 1.73
N VAL A 132 6.24 9.23 1.44
CA VAL A 132 5.32 8.83 0.39
C VAL A 132 4.10 8.17 1.01
N LEU A 133 2.93 8.66 0.66
CA LEU A 133 1.64 8.14 1.09
C LEU A 133 0.92 7.48 -0.09
N ALA A 134 0.35 6.31 0.15
CA ALA A 134 -0.63 5.69 -0.73
C ALA A 134 -2.03 6.12 -0.29
N CYS A 135 -2.82 6.62 -1.22
CA CYS A 135 -4.14 7.21 -0.98
C CYS A 135 -5.23 6.20 -1.39
N PHE A 136 -6.14 5.91 -0.48
CA PHE A 136 -7.24 4.96 -0.64
C PHE A 136 -8.55 5.73 -0.43
N PRO A 137 -9.35 5.97 -1.48
CA PRO A 137 -10.65 6.59 -1.32
C PRO A 137 -11.60 5.67 -0.53
N VAL A 138 -12.47 6.27 0.28
CA VAL A 138 -13.45 5.58 1.12
C VAL A 138 -14.86 6.04 0.74
N TRP A 139 -15.84 5.13 0.75
CA TRP A 139 -17.24 5.45 0.50
C TRP A 139 -18.10 5.00 1.69
N ASP A 140 -19.01 5.88 2.13
CA ASP A 140 -20.02 5.56 3.15
C ASP A 140 -21.16 4.75 2.52
N CYS A 141 -21.28 3.48 2.88
CA CYS A 141 -22.50 2.72 2.64
C CYS A 141 -23.54 3.16 3.66
N VAL A 142 -24.35 4.16 3.33
CA VAL A 142 -25.56 4.46 4.11
C VAL A 142 -26.53 3.28 3.88
N PRO A 143 -26.93 2.53 4.93
CA PRO A 143 -28.00 1.55 4.80
C PRO A 143 -29.26 2.30 4.36
N GLY A 144 -29.96 1.78 3.35
CA GLY A 144 -31.22 2.37 2.91
C GLY A 144 -32.18 2.50 4.10
N VAL A 145 -32.74 3.69 4.29
CA VAL A 145 -33.84 3.93 5.22
C VAL A 145 -35.05 3.18 4.67
N ASP A 146 -35.36 2.00 5.22
CA ASP A 146 -36.69 1.41 5.10
C ASP A 146 -37.54 1.98 6.24
N ASP A 147 -38.52 2.81 5.87
CA ASP A 147 -39.51 3.45 6.74
C ASP A 147 -40.52 2.42 7.31
N SER A 148 -40.07 1.45 8.10
CA SER A 148 -40.95 0.57 8.87
C SER A 148 -40.66 0.69 10.37
N ASP A 149 -41.68 1.17 11.11
CA ASP A 149 -41.75 1.40 12.57
C ASP A 149 -41.58 0.13 13.45
N ASP A 150 -40.78 -0.85 13.04
CA ASP A 150 -40.36 -1.95 13.91
C ASP A 150 -39.03 -1.57 14.56
N GLU A 151 -38.82 -1.86 15.85
CA GLU A 151 -37.56 -1.59 16.57
C GLU A 151 -36.35 -2.07 15.75
N ILE A 152 -35.71 -1.14 15.04
CA ILE A 152 -34.50 -1.43 14.28
C ILE A 152 -33.38 -1.57 15.31
N ASP A 153 -33.04 -2.83 15.63
CA ASP A 153 -31.68 -3.16 16.03
C ASP A 153 -30.76 -2.49 15.01
N ILE A 154 -30.00 -1.47 15.43
CA ILE A 154 -29.04 -0.75 14.59
C ILE A 154 -27.90 -1.73 14.28
N GLU A 155 -28.17 -2.69 13.40
CA GLU A 155 -27.20 -3.61 12.83
C GLU A 155 -26.44 -2.87 11.74
N GLY A 156 -25.41 -2.14 12.19
CA GLY A 156 -24.16 -1.95 11.45
C GLY A 156 -24.23 -1.09 10.20
N GLU A 157 -23.81 0.16 10.33
CA GLU A 157 -23.16 0.85 9.20
C GLU A 157 -21.94 0.01 8.77
N THR A 158 -22.07 -0.69 7.65
CA THR A 158 -20.97 -1.49 7.07
C THR A 158 -20.04 -0.56 6.29
N TYR A 159 -19.02 -0.03 6.95
CA TYR A 159 -17.94 0.69 6.28
C TYR A 159 -17.07 -0.32 5.53
N GLU A 160 -17.18 -0.37 4.20
CA GLU A 160 -16.23 -1.11 3.36
C GLU A 160 -15.22 -0.12 2.77
N VAL A 161 -13.93 -0.31 3.10
CA VAL A 161 -12.86 0.32 2.34
C VAL A 161 -12.94 -0.27 0.93
N GLN A 162 -13.39 0.53 -0.03
CA GLN A 162 -13.68 0.04 -1.37
C GLN A 162 -12.38 -0.43 -2.03
N ASP A 163 -12.17 -1.74 -2.00
CA ASP A 163 -11.06 -2.41 -2.65
C ASP A 163 -11.19 -2.23 -4.18
N THR A 164 -10.55 -1.20 -4.69
CA THR A 164 -10.10 -1.12 -6.09
C THR A 164 -8.56 -1.18 -6.13
N ASN A 165 -7.96 -1.98 -5.23
CA ASN A 165 -6.53 -2.06 -4.91
C ASN A 165 -5.60 -2.17 -6.12
N PHE A 166 -6.10 -2.53 -7.30
CA PHE A 166 -5.33 -2.58 -8.54
C PHE A 166 -4.74 -1.23 -8.95
N GLU A 167 -5.42 -0.10 -8.79
CA GLU A 167 -4.89 1.18 -9.31
C GLU A 167 -3.76 1.74 -8.45
N THR A 168 -3.93 1.74 -7.13
CA THR A 168 -2.90 2.16 -6.18
C THR A 168 -1.73 1.17 -6.19
N ALA A 169 -2.01 -0.14 -6.24
CA ALA A 169 -0.98 -1.17 -6.43
C ALA A 169 -0.21 -0.96 -7.75
N ARG A 170 -0.90 -0.74 -8.87
CA ARG A 170 -0.29 -0.50 -10.20
C ARG A 170 0.57 0.75 -10.19
N SER A 171 0.10 1.83 -9.58
CA SER A 171 0.87 3.07 -9.45
C SER A 171 2.13 2.85 -8.62
N LEU A 172 2.00 2.22 -7.45
CA LEU A 172 3.15 1.87 -6.61
C LEU A 172 4.12 0.94 -7.32
N TYR A 173 3.61 -0.05 -8.03
CA TYR A 173 4.39 -0.99 -8.83
C TYR A 173 5.24 -0.27 -9.88
N GLN A 174 4.68 0.69 -10.62
CA GLN A 174 5.45 1.47 -11.59
C GLN A 174 6.60 2.25 -10.94
N VAL A 175 6.38 2.77 -9.73
CA VAL A 175 7.42 3.46 -8.95
C VAL A 175 8.50 2.48 -8.50
N LEU A 176 8.13 1.32 -7.95
CA LEU A 176 9.06 0.30 -7.49
C LEU A 176 9.90 -0.30 -8.64
N GLN A 177 9.30 -0.46 -9.82
CA GLN A 177 10.01 -0.87 -11.04
C GLN A 177 11.04 0.17 -11.47
N LEU A 178 10.67 1.46 -11.47
CA LEU A 178 11.59 2.54 -11.81
C LEU A 178 12.76 2.62 -10.82
N ILE A 179 12.48 2.49 -9.53
CA ILE A 179 13.52 2.43 -8.48
C ILE A 179 14.45 1.25 -8.72
N ALA A 180 13.89 0.06 -8.94
CA ALA A 180 14.69 -1.13 -9.23
C ALA A 180 15.58 -0.91 -10.45
N PHE A 181 15.03 -0.38 -11.55
CA PHE A 181 15.80 -0.04 -12.75
C PHE A 181 17.00 0.86 -12.44
N HIS A 182 16.81 1.91 -11.65
CA HIS A 182 17.90 2.80 -11.26
C HIS A 182 18.95 2.12 -10.37
N GLU A 183 18.53 1.29 -9.41
CA GLU A 183 19.45 0.50 -8.59
C GLU A 183 20.32 -0.43 -9.44
N LEU A 184 19.77 -0.93 -10.55
CA LEU A 184 20.44 -1.89 -11.42
C LEU A 184 21.37 -1.24 -12.43
N LYS A 185 21.04 -0.05 -12.92
CA LYS A 185 21.89 0.74 -13.81
C LYS A 185 23.26 0.99 -13.18
N GLU A 186 23.29 1.12 -11.85
CA GLU A 186 24.50 1.27 -11.03
C GLU A 186 25.19 -0.07 -10.71
N SER A 187 24.58 -1.21 -11.07
CA SER A 187 25.08 -2.55 -10.78
C SER A 187 25.68 -3.25 -12.01
N SER A 188 26.76 -4.02 -11.80
CA SER A 188 27.36 -4.86 -12.86
C SER A 188 26.45 -6.01 -13.35
N ILE A 189 25.28 -6.21 -12.72
CA ILE A 189 24.32 -7.30 -12.98
C ILE A 189 23.66 -7.17 -14.36
N LEU A 190 23.57 -5.98 -14.96
CA LEU A 190 22.99 -5.81 -16.30
C LEU A 190 23.76 -6.59 -17.38
N ILE A 191 25.08 -6.71 -17.25
CA ILE A 191 25.91 -7.51 -18.18
C ILE A 191 25.60 -9.00 -18.00
N GLU A 192 25.49 -9.46 -16.74
CA GLU A 192 25.12 -10.84 -16.46
C GLU A 192 23.72 -11.16 -17.00
N LEU A 193 22.74 -10.28 -16.80
CA LEU A 193 21.39 -10.46 -17.31
C LEU A 193 21.30 -10.45 -18.84
N ALA A 194 22.04 -9.57 -19.51
CA ALA A 194 22.13 -9.57 -20.97
C ALA A 194 22.77 -10.88 -21.49
N PHE A 195 23.79 -11.39 -20.77
CA PHE A 195 24.39 -12.68 -21.04
C PHE A 195 23.38 -13.83 -20.86
N TRP A 196 22.61 -13.84 -19.77
CA TRP A 196 21.52 -14.79 -19.53
C TRP A 196 20.44 -14.73 -20.61
N LYS A 197 20.02 -13.53 -21.06
CA LYS A 197 19.10 -13.36 -22.20
C LYS A 197 19.59 -14.12 -23.42
N SER A 198 20.85 -13.86 -23.76
CA SER A 198 21.49 -14.42 -24.93
C SER A 198 21.69 -15.93 -24.86
N ILE A 199 21.82 -16.51 -23.65
CA ILE A 199 21.85 -17.96 -23.44
C ILE A 199 20.45 -18.56 -23.67
N ILE A 200 19.41 -17.95 -23.09
CA ILE A 200 18.02 -18.42 -23.19
C ILE A 200 17.54 -18.33 -24.65
N ASP A 201 17.80 -17.21 -25.33
CA ASP A 201 17.45 -17.02 -26.75
C ASP A 201 18.16 -18.02 -27.68
N ARG A 202 19.26 -18.62 -27.22
CA ARG A 202 20.00 -19.67 -27.93
C ARG A 202 19.61 -21.10 -27.52
N GLY A 203 18.61 -21.27 -26.67
CA GLY A 203 18.12 -22.58 -26.22
C GLY A 203 19.02 -23.29 -25.19
N GLY A 204 19.80 -22.54 -24.40
CA GLY A 204 20.77 -23.09 -23.46
C GLY A 204 20.15 -23.70 -22.19
N ASP A 205 20.45 -24.98 -21.97
CA ASP A 205 20.09 -25.77 -20.79
C ASP A 205 20.80 -25.29 -19.50
N HIS A 206 20.14 -25.54 -18.38
CA HIS A 206 20.27 -24.94 -17.06
C HIS A 206 21.58 -25.26 -16.34
N ALA A 207 22.40 -24.25 -16.00
CA ALA A 207 23.16 -24.17 -14.73
C ALA A 207 24.13 -22.98 -14.73
N CYS A 208 23.79 -21.87 -14.05
CA CYS A 208 24.80 -20.96 -13.54
C CYS A 208 24.38 -20.42 -12.16
N ARG A 209 25.25 -20.69 -11.18
CA ARG A 209 25.05 -20.45 -9.74
C ARG A 209 25.56 -19.06 -9.35
N VAL A 210 24.80 -18.02 -9.63
CA VAL A 210 25.02 -16.71 -8.98
C VAL A 210 23.72 -16.30 -8.30
N ALA A 211 23.79 -16.07 -6.99
CA ALA A 211 22.63 -15.70 -6.17
C ALA A 211 22.34 -14.20 -6.34
N ILE A 212 21.33 -13.87 -7.16
CA ILE A 212 20.79 -12.52 -7.27
C ILE A 212 19.97 -12.23 -5.98
N PRO A 213 20.08 -11.04 -5.36
CA PRO A 213 19.26 -10.66 -4.21
C PRO A 213 17.76 -10.78 -4.51
N GLY A 214 17.01 -11.44 -3.61
CA GLY A 214 15.62 -11.87 -3.83
C GLY A 214 14.66 -10.79 -4.37
N PRO A 215 14.57 -9.60 -3.75
CA PRO A 215 13.64 -8.56 -4.19
C PRO A 215 14.02 -7.92 -5.54
N ALA A 216 15.32 -7.80 -5.82
CA ALA A 216 15.82 -7.25 -7.07
C ALA A 216 15.63 -8.22 -8.24
N LYS A 217 15.77 -9.54 -7.99
CA LYS A 217 15.63 -10.61 -8.99
C LYS A 217 14.25 -10.62 -9.64
N SER A 218 13.18 -10.55 -8.84
CA SER A 218 11.82 -10.58 -9.36
C SER A 218 11.56 -9.35 -10.25
N LEU A 219 11.79 -8.14 -9.72
CA LEU A 219 11.52 -6.88 -10.44
C LEU A 219 12.33 -6.75 -11.74
N LEU A 220 13.56 -7.29 -11.73
CA LEU A 220 14.44 -7.40 -12.89
C LEU A 220 13.89 -8.28 -14.00
N MET A 221 13.43 -9.48 -13.63
CA MET A 221 12.99 -10.47 -14.58
C MET A 221 11.75 -10.00 -15.29
N GLU A 222 10.89 -9.23 -14.64
CA GLU A 222 9.73 -8.64 -15.29
C GLU A 222 10.09 -7.46 -16.21
N TYR A 223 10.90 -6.51 -15.73
CA TYR A 223 11.33 -5.36 -16.54
C TYR A 223 12.02 -5.79 -17.84
N CYS A 224 12.81 -6.85 -17.79
CA CYS A 224 13.51 -7.38 -18.96
C CYS A 224 12.68 -8.38 -19.81
N GLY A 225 11.42 -8.64 -19.45
CA GLY A 225 10.51 -9.54 -20.16
C GLY A 225 10.75 -11.04 -19.92
N PHE A 226 11.48 -11.40 -18.86
CA PHE A 226 11.75 -12.79 -18.43
C PHE A 226 10.75 -13.37 -17.44
N ALA A 227 9.76 -12.60 -16.98
CA ALA A 227 8.72 -13.11 -16.07
C ALA A 227 7.98 -14.35 -16.64
N GLY A 228 7.90 -14.50 -17.97
CA GLY A 228 7.34 -15.71 -18.58
C GLY A 228 8.28 -16.94 -18.55
N PHE A 229 9.59 -16.75 -18.49
CA PHE A 229 10.60 -17.79 -18.79
C PHE A 229 11.23 -18.44 -17.56
N LEU A 230 11.16 -17.79 -16.40
CA LEU A 230 11.89 -18.21 -15.22
C LEU A 230 11.01 -18.04 -13.98
N ARG A 231 9.81 -18.65 -14.00
CA ARG A 231 9.04 -18.84 -12.76
C ARG A 231 9.96 -19.52 -11.73
N PRO A 232 10.13 -18.96 -10.52
CA PRO A 232 10.84 -19.66 -9.47
C PRO A 232 10.12 -20.99 -9.22
N ALA A 233 10.83 -22.10 -9.37
CA ALA A 233 10.36 -23.35 -8.79
C ALA A 233 10.41 -23.16 -7.26
N PHE A 234 9.26 -23.29 -6.61
CA PHE A 234 9.16 -23.34 -5.15
C PHE A 234 9.88 -24.59 -4.63
#